data_AF-A0A5C8U372-F1
#
_entry.id   AF-A0A5C8U372-F1
#
_cell.length_a   1.000
_cell.length_b   1.000
_cell.length_c   1.000
_cell.angle_alpha   90.00
_cell.angle_beta   90.00
_cell.angle_gamma   90.00
#
_symmetry.space_group_name_H-M   'P 1'
#
loop_
_entity.id
_entity.type
_entity.pdbx_description
1 polymer ?
#
loop_
_entity_poly.entity_id
_entity_poly.type
_entity_poly.pdbx_seq_one_letter_code
_entity_poly.pdbx_strand_id
1 'polypeptide(L)'
;MIADAIAVIETEVLPKLEVYGTPEGYVTLPPREHTIHYEPLEDRMLALIAAGDLDAARTIWHEKEPKYRGKTYHPDSLPHRWQMQLTVVAEPLLAGDRRALARILHGWEAANVRGTKIEPYWEPTPFPLEAGLG
;
A
#
# COMPACT_ATOMS: atom_id res chain seq x y z
N MET A 1 20.09 30.60 10.40
CA MET A 1 19.25 29.90 11.40
C MET A 1 18.08 29.16 10.74
N ILE A 2 17.06 29.84 10.17
CA ILE A 2 15.96 29.15 9.45
C ILE A 2 16.39 28.70 8.04
N ALA A 3 17.11 29.54 7.30
CA ALA A 3 17.60 29.21 5.97
C ALA A 3 18.55 27.98 5.98
N ASP A 4 19.43 27.90 6.97
CA ASP A 4 20.35 26.75 7.14
C ASP A 4 19.58 25.47 7.46
N ALA A 5 18.51 25.55 8.27
CA ALA A 5 17.66 24.40 8.58
C ALA A 5 16.87 23.91 7.34
N ILE A 6 16.35 24.83 6.51
CA ILE A 6 15.69 24.48 5.25
C ILE A 6 16.68 23.82 4.30
N ALA A 7 17.89 24.37 4.15
CA ALA A 7 18.91 23.79 3.29
C ALA A 7 19.29 22.37 3.72
N VAL A 8 19.40 22.09 5.03
CA VAL A 8 19.65 20.73 5.54
C VAL A 8 18.47 19.80 5.24
N ILE A 9 17.23 20.27 5.41
CA ILE A 9 16.04 19.47 5.07
C ILE A 9 16.06 19.10 3.57
N GLU A 10 16.28 20.07 2.70
CA GLU A 10 16.24 19.86 1.24
C GLU A 10 17.39 18.98 0.74
N THR A 11 18.59 19.15 1.28
CA THR A 11 19.79 18.47 0.76
C THR A 11 20.09 17.14 1.44
N GLU A 12 19.70 16.95 2.70
CA GLU A 12 20.05 15.75 3.46
C GLU A 12 18.85 14.90 3.87
N VAL A 13 17.68 15.50 4.09
CA VAL A 13 16.50 14.79 4.63
C VAL A 13 15.57 14.34 3.50
N LEU A 14 15.16 15.25 2.61
CA LEU A 14 14.23 14.92 1.52
C LEU A 14 14.73 13.75 0.64
N PRO A 15 16.01 13.67 0.24
CA PRO A 15 16.50 12.53 -0.54
C PRO A 15 16.33 11.18 0.17
N LYS A 16 16.41 11.16 1.51
CA LYS A 16 16.19 9.94 2.31
C LYS A 16 14.72 9.57 2.40
N LEU A 17 13.81 10.51 2.13
CA LEU A 17 12.37 10.29 2.14
C LEU A 17 11.82 9.90 0.76
N GLU A 18 12.60 10.08 -0.33
CA GLU A 18 12.20 9.70 -1.69
C GLU A 18 11.79 8.22 -1.79
N VAL A 19 12.39 7.36 -0.97
CA VAL A 19 12.04 5.93 -0.87
C VAL A 19 10.56 5.71 -0.50
N TYR A 20 9.93 6.65 0.21
CA TYR A 20 8.50 6.57 0.54
C TYR A 20 7.60 7.16 -0.55
N GLY A 21 8.17 7.80 -1.57
CA GLY A 21 7.43 8.48 -2.64
C GLY A 21 6.88 7.55 -3.71
N THR A 22 7.27 6.27 -3.72
CA THR A 22 6.82 5.27 -4.70
C THR A 22 6.53 3.93 -4.02
N PRO A 23 5.61 3.11 -4.56
CA PRO A 23 5.41 1.75 -4.07
C PRO A 23 6.68 0.90 -4.13
N GLU A 24 7.47 0.99 -5.21
CA GLU A 24 8.71 0.23 -5.39
C GLU A 24 9.76 0.63 -4.35
N GLY A 25 9.96 1.94 -4.14
CA GLY A 25 10.84 2.43 -3.09
C GLY A 25 10.40 1.89 -1.73
N TYR A 26 9.11 1.99 -1.41
CA TYR A 26 8.58 1.58 -0.12
C TYR A 26 8.83 0.10 0.15
N VAL A 27 8.61 -0.78 -0.83
CA VAL A 27 8.81 -2.22 -0.66
C VAL A 27 10.27 -2.67 -0.63
N THR A 28 11.24 -1.77 -0.86
CA THR A 28 12.67 -2.07 -0.59
C THR A 28 13.04 -1.87 0.88
N LEU A 29 12.23 -1.12 1.64
CA LEU A 29 12.49 -0.91 3.06
C LEU A 29 12.32 -2.22 3.81
N PRO A 30 13.20 -2.57 4.77
CA PRO A 30 13.02 -3.76 5.57
C PRO A 30 11.69 -3.68 6.32
N PRO A 31 10.98 -4.81 6.50
CA PRO A 31 9.82 -4.85 7.38
C PRO A 31 10.20 -4.27 8.73
N ARG A 32 9.38 -3.37 9.27
CA ARG A 32 9.75 -2.70 10.51
C ARG A 32 9.58 -3.65 11.69
N GLU A 33 10.71 -4.08 12.28
CA GLU A 33 10.76 -5.08 13.36
C GLU A 33 10.56 -4.47 14.78
N HIS A 34 10.63 -3.15 14.93
CA HIS A 34 10.54 -2.50 16.25
C HIS A 34 9.12 -2.09 16.66
N THR A 35 8.82 -2.29 17.94
CA THR A 35 7.51 -2.14 18.59
C THR A 35 6.84 -0.76 18.44
N ILE A 36 7.58 0.29 18.09
CA ILE A 36 7.05 1.65 17.92
C ILE A 36 6.57 1.90 16.47
N HIS A 37 7.05 1.12 15.50
CA HIS A 37 6.72 1.30 14.08
C HIS A 37 6.40 -0.05 13.42
N TYR A 38 5.51 -0.85 13.99
CA TYR A 38 5.07 -2.09 13.36
C TYR A 38 4.36 -1.80 12.03
N GLU A 39 4.87 -2.36 10.93
CA GLU A 39 4.14 -2.42 9.66
C GLU A 39 3.37 -3.76 9.61
N PRO A 40 2.03 -3.73 9.56
CA PRO A 40 1.25 -4.93 9.33
C PRO A 40 1.61 -5.53 7.96
N LEU A 41 1.91 -6.82 7.93
CA LEU A 41 2.19 -7.54 6.68
C LEU A 41 1.04 -7.42 5.66
N GLU A 42 -0.19 -7.22 6.14
CA GLU A 42 -1.37 -6.96 5.33
C GLU A 42 -1.26 -5.66 4.54
N ASP A 43 -0.75 -4.59 5.15
CA ASP A 43 -0.49 -3.32 4.48
C ASP A 43 0.68 -3.48 3.49
N ARG A 44 1.72 -4.23 3.91
CA ARG A 44 2.86 -4.57 3.05
C ARG A 44 2.44 -5.33 1.79
N MET A 45 1.48 -6.25 1.92
CA MET A 45 0.93 -7.00 0.79
C MET A 45 0.29 -6.07 -0.24
N LEU A 46 -0.47 -5.07 0.19
CA LEU A 46 -1.09 -4.10 -0.72
C LEU A 46 -0.03 -3.23 -1.42
N ALA A 47 1.04 -2.85 -0.71
CA ALA A 47 2.16 -2.13 -1.31
C ALA A 47 2.90 -2.98 -2.37
N LEU A 48 3.10 -4.28 -2.11
CA LEU A 48 3.68 -5.22 -3.07
C LEU A 48 2.79 -5.40 -4.31
N ILE A 49 1.47 -5.47 -4.12
CA ILE A 49 0.52 -5.46 -5.24
C ILE A 49 0.69 -4.20 -6.07
N ALA A 50 0.71 -3.01 -5.45
CA ALA A 50 0.89 -1.74 -6.14
C ALA A 50 2.23 -1.67 -6.89
N ALA A 51 3.31 -2.18 -6.29
CA ALA A 51 4.63 -2.28 -6.91
C ALA A 51 4.70 -3.32 -8.04
N GLY A 52 3.68 -4.17 -8.20
CA GLY A 52 3.63 -5.22 -9.21
C GLY A 52 4.31 -6.53 -8.82
N ASP A 53 4.83 -6.65 -7.59
CA ASP A 53 5.41 -7.90 -7.07
C ASP A 53 4.31 -8.82 -6.53
N LEU A 54 3.58 -9.44 -7.47
CA LEU A 54 2.46 -10.32 -7.14
C LEU A 54 2.91 -11.63 -6.48
N ASP A 55 4.15 -12.07 -6.69
CA ASP A 55 4.67 -13.30 -6.07
C ASP A 55 4.94 -13.10 -4.58
N ALA A 56 5.59 -11.98 -4.21
CA ALA A 56 5.75 -11.63 -2.81
C ALA A 56 4.39 -11.37 -2.13
N ALA A 57 3.46 -10.69 -2.81
CA ALA A 57 2.11 -10.49 -2.30
C ALA A 57 1.36 -11.81 -2.07
N ARG A 58 1.45 -12.78 -3.01
CA ARG A 58 0.87 -14.12 -2.84
C ARG A 58 1.48 -14.88 -1.66
N THR A 59 2.77 -14.71 -1.40
CA THR A 59 3.45 -15.33 -0.25
C THR A 59 2.82 -14.84 1.05
N ILE A 60 2.63 -13.53 1.21
CA ILE A 60 1.97 -12.95 2.39
C ILE A 60 0.50 -13.41 2.47
N TRP A 61 -0.23 -13.41 1.35
CA TRP A 61 -1.60 -13.91 1.29
C TRP A 61 -1.71 -15.31 1.88
N HIS A 62 -0.89 -16.27 1.41
CA HIS A 62 -0.92 -17.64 1.89
C HIS A 62 -0.57 -17.78 3.38
N GLU A 63 0.30 -16.92 3.91
CA GLU A 63 0.60 -16.90 5.35
C GLU A 63 -0.55 -16.33 6.20
N LYS A 64 -1.25 -15.33 5.68
CA LYS A 64 -2.24 -14.55 6.43
C LYS A 64 -3.66 -15.05 6.31
N GLU A 65 -4.05 -15.56 5.14
CA GLU A 65 -5.41 -16.00 4.86
C GLU A 65 -5.97 -16.97 5.93
N PRO A 66 -5.23 -17.98 6.42
CA PRO A 66 -5.73 -18.87 7.47
C PRO A 66 -6.03 -18.16 8.80
N LYS A 67 -5.39 -17.01 9.05
CA LYS A 67 -5.62 -16.20 10.27
C LYS A 67 -6.96 -15.47 10.20
N TYR A 68 -7.50 -15.19 9.01
CA TYR A 68 -8.74 -14.43 8.81
C TYR A 68 -9.93 -15.30 8.38
N ARG A 69 -9.68 -16.45 7.74
CA ARG A 69 -10.74 -17.33 7.22
C ARG A 69 -11.72 -17.75 8.33
N GLY A 70 -13.01 -17.52 8.07
CA GLY A 70 -14.11 -17.98 8.93
C GLY A 70 -14.17 -17.29 10.30
N LYS A 71 -13.42 -16.20 10.50
CA LYS A 71 -13.45 -15.43 11.75
C LYS A 71 -14.33 -14.20 11.59
N THR A 72 -14.90 -13.79 12.72
CA THR A 72 -15.65 -12.55 12.84
C THR A 72 -14.88 -11.61 13.75
N TYR A 73 -14.71 -10.37 13.30
CA TYR A 73 -14.04 -9.31 14.06
C TYR A 73 -15.03 -8.20 14.37
N HIS A 74 -14.76 -7.42 15.42
CA HIS A 74 -15.57 -6.26 15.74
C HIS A 74 -15.52 -5.27 14.56
N PRO A 75 -16.68 -4.73 14.10
CA PRO A 75 -16.71 -3.64 13.12
C PRO A 75 -15.77 -2.51 13.57
N ASP A 76 -15.01 -1.89 12.67
CA ASP A 76 -14.02 -0.85 12.98
C ASP A 76 -12.70 -1.31 13.65
N SER A 77 -12.54 -2.61 13.95
CA SER A 77 -11.23 -3.11 14.38
C SER A 77 -10.26 -3.24 13.20
N LEU A 78 -8.95 -3.05 13.44
CA LEU A 78 -7.92 -3.25 12.41
C LEU A 78 -8.00 -4.64 11.73
N PRO A 79 -8.18 -5.75 12.47
CA PRO A 79 -8.36 -7.07 11.84
C PRO A 79 -9.61 -7.17 10.96
N HIS A 80 -10.70 -6.47 11.30
CA HIS A 80 -11.89 -6.44 10.45
C HIS A 80 -11.61 -5.70 9.14
N ARG A 81 -10.94 -4.54 9.22
CA ARG A 81 -10.50 -3.79 8.04
C ARG A 81 -9.59 -4.64 7.14
N TRP A 82 -8.59 -5.31 7.71
CA TRP A 82 -7.71 -6.17 6.93
C TRP A 82 -8.46 -7.33 6.31
N GLN A 83 -9.33 -8.02 7.05
CA GLN A 83 -10.18 -9.08 6.49
C GLN A 83 -10.96 -8.59 5.26
N MET A 84 -11.56 -7.41 5.33
CA MET A 84 -12.28 -6.80 4.20
C MET A 84 -11.37 -6.52 3.01
N GLN A 85 -10.22 -5.85 3.22
CA GLN A 85 -9.28 -5.51 2.13
C GLN A 85 -8.68 -6.76 1.49
N LEU A 86 -8.23 -7.71 2.30
CA LEU A 86 -7.68 -9.00 1.89
C LEU A 86 -8.69 -9.75 1.01
N THR A 87 -9.95 -9.86 1.47
CA THR A 87 -11.00 -10.59 0.72
C THR A 87 -11.24 -9.99 -0.65
N VAL A 88 -11.23 -8.65 -0.77
CA VAL A 88 -11.48 -7.95 -2.04
C VAL A 88 -10.38 -8.21 -3.08
N VAL A 89 -9.11 -8.29 -2.67
CA VAL A 89 -7.99 -8.50 -3.60
C VAL A 89 -7.65 -9.98 -3.83
N ALA A 90 -8.24 -10.89 -3.06
CA ALA A 90 -7.88 -12.31 -3.04
C ALA A 90 -7.93 -12.98 -4.42
N GLU A 91 -9.10 -12.94 -5.07
CA GLU A 91 -9.33 -13.56 -6.37
C GLU A 91 -8.45 -12.95 -7.47
N PRO A 92 -8.40 -11.61 -7.67
CA PRO A 92 -7.57 -11.04 -8.72
C PRO A 92 -6.07 -11.21 -8.44
N LEU A 93 -5.63 -11.26 -7.18
CA LEU A 93 -4.24 -11.57 -6.81
C LEU A 93 -3.85 -13.00 -7.21
N LEU A 94 -4.70 -13.97 -6.90
CA LEU A 94 -4.48 -15.38 -7.21
C LEU A 94 -4.57 -15.64 -8.72
N ALA A 95 -5.44 -14.93 -9.43
CA ALA A 95 -5.54 -14.98 -10.89
C ALA A 95 -4.40 -14.24 -11.62
N GLY A 96 -3.63 -13.40 -10.90
CA GLY A 96 -2.65 -12.51 -11.52
C GLY A 96 -3.29 -11.42 -12.39
N ASP A 97 -4.56 -11.09 -12.14
CA ASP A 97 -5.29 -10.07 -12.90
C ASP A 97 -4.84 -8.67 -12.48
N ARG A 98 -3.77 -8.21 -13.12
CA ARG A 98 -3.19 -6.89 -12.88
C ARG A 98 -4.19 -5.75 -13.14
N ARG A 99 -5.09 -5.90 -14.13
CA ARG A 99 -6.10 -4.87 -14.44
C ARG A 99 -7.19 -4.79 -13.38
N ALA A 100 -7.62 -5.92 -12.83
CA ALA A 100 -8.56 -5.92 -11.70
C ALA A 100 -7.94 -5.33 -10.43
N LEU A 101 -6.70 -5.72 -10.11
CA LEU A 101 -5.98 -5.17 -8.96
C LEU A 101 -5.82 -3.65 -9.07
N ALA A 102 -5.40 -3.14 -10.22
CA ALA A 102 -5.24 -1.70 -10.45
C ALA A 102 -6.57 -0.95 -10.23
N ARG A 103 -7.68 -1.47 -10.77
CA ARG A 103 -9.01 -0.87 -10.57
C ARG A 103 -9.43 -0.81 -9.10
N ILE A 104 -9.12 -1.86 -8.33
CA ILE A 104 -9.41 -1.88 -6.89
C ILE A 104 -8.59 -0.81 -6.17
N LEU A 105 -7.27 -0.75 -6.44
CA LEU A 105 -6.38 0.22 -5.79
C LEU A 105 -6.76 1.67 -6.12
N HIS A 106 -7.02 1.98 -7.40
CA HIS A 106 -7.52 3.30 -7.84
C HIS A 106 -8.85 3.65 -7.17
N GLY A 107 -9.74 2.66 -7.02
CA GLY A 107 -11.01 2.85 -6.32
C GLY A 107 -10.81 3.24 -4.85
N TRP A 108 -9.86 2.62 -4.16
CA TRP A 108 -9.51 2.96 -2.78
C TRP A 108 -8.81 4.31 -2.67
N GLU A 109 -7.89 4.64 -3.57
CA GLU A 109 -7.23 5.95 -3.61
C GLU A 109 -8.27 7.07 -3.79
N ALA A 110 -9.15 6.95 -4.78
CA ALA A 110 -10.24 7.90 -5.02
C ALA A 110 -11.19 8.03 -3.82
N ALA A 111 -11.50 6.91 -3.14
CA ALA A 111 -12.35 6.92 -1.95
C ALA A 111 -11.70 7.67 -0.77
N ASN A 112 -10.39 7.54 -0.59
CA ASN A 112 -9.65 8.22 0.49
C ASN A 112 -9.54 9.73 0.27
N VAL A 113 -9.54 10.17 -1.00
CA VAL A 113 -9.45 11.58 -1.37
C VAL A 113 -10.81 12.27 -1.37
N ARG A 114 -11.89 11.54 -1.64
CA ARG A 114 -13.26 12.09 -1.73
C ARG A 114 -13.66 12.85 -0.47
N GLY A 115 -14.19 14.06 -0.64
CA GLY A 115 -14.65 14.94 0.44
C GLY A 115 -13.53 15.64 1.20
N THR A 116 -12.27 15.45 0.81
CA THR A 116 -11.13 16.11 1.44
C THR A 116 -10.77 17.42 0.72
N LYS A 117 -9.96 18.27 1.36
CA LYS A 117 -9.46 19.51 0.75
C LYS A 117 -8.51 19.28 -0.42
N ILE A 118 -7.96 18.08 -0.56
CA ILE A 118 -7.04 17.73 -1.64
C ILE A 118 -7.76 17.19 -2.88
N GLU A 119 -9.05 16.82 -2.78
CA GLU A 119 -9.85 16.29 -3.90
C GLU A 119 -9.77 17.15 -5.18
N PRO A 120 -9.84 18.49 -5.13
CA PRO A 120 -9.76 19.31 -6.35
C PRO A 120 -8.37 19.31 -7.03
N TYR A 121 -7.34 18.83 -6.34
CA TYR A 121 -5.95 18.85 -6.81
C TYR A 121 -5.38 17.44 -7.03
N TRP A 122 -6.17 16.41 -6.74
CA TRP A 122 -5.74 15.03 -6.87
C TRP A 122 -6.03 14.52 -8.29
N GLU A 123 -5.04 13.87 -8.87
CA GLU A 123 -5.15 13.12 -10.11
C GLU A 123 -4.70 11.68 -9.84
N PRO A 124 -5.41 10.66 -10.38
CA PRO A 124 -4.96 9.28 -10.26
C PRO A 124 -3.55 9.11 -10.81
N THR A 125 -2.66 8.53 -10.01
CA THR A 125 -1.29 8.23 -10.44
C THR A 125 -1.19 6.75 -10.80
N PRO A 126 -0.71 6.40 -12.01
CA PRO A 126 -0.58 5.00 -12.39
C PRO A 126 0.29 4.21 -11.40
N PHE A 127 -0.18 3.03 -11.01
CA PHE A 127 0.61 2.10 -10.22
C PHE A 127 1.66 1.42 -11.10
N PRO A 128 2.83 1.07 -10.55
CA PRO A 128 3.85 0.24 -11.21
C PRO A 128 3.31 -1.09 -11.75
N LEU A 129 2.37 -1.68 -11.01
CA LEU A 129 1.55 -2.81 -11.40
C LEU A 129 0.89 -2.66 -12.79
N GLU A 130 0.68 -1.45 -13.28
CA GLU A 130 0.05 -1.17 -14.57
C GLU A 130 1.05 -1.16 -15.74
N ALA A 131 2.35 -1.27 -15.45
CA ALA A 131 3.39 -1.29 -16.49
C ALA A 131 3.16 -2.44 -17.49
N GLY A 132 3.00 -2.09 -18.76
CA GLY A 132 2.77 -3.03 -19.86
C GLY A 132 1.31 -3.45 -20.07
N LEU A 133 0.34 -2.79 -19.44
CA LEU A 133 -1.10 -3.07 -19.65
C LEU A 133 -1.76 -2.26 -20.78
N GLY A 134 -0.97 -1.45 -21.50
CA GLY A 134 -1.39 -0.63 -22.65
C GLY A 134 -1.74 -1.41 -23.91
#